data_AF-A0A2B7WI92-F1
#
_entry.id   AF-A0A2B7WI92-F1
#
_cell.length_a   1.000
_cell.length_b   1.000
_cell.length_c   1.000
_cell.angle_alpha   90.00
_cell.angle_beta   90.00
_cell.angle_gamma   90.00
#
_symmetry.space_group_name_H-M   'P 1'
#
loop_
_entity.id
_entity.type
_entity.pdbx_description
1 polymer ?
#
loop_
_entity_poly.entity_id
_entity_poly.type
_entity_poly.pdbx_seq_one_letter_code
_entity_poly.pdbx_strand_id
1 'polypeptide(L)'
;MLFSTVFLKYAAVLLATRAAALPTTVTGFEPEPRRICFDETPKLHCYNGKNDIPQDVAAEDVSFIASYLRAYGRQTRIGRLFTMKAADAPDCGEWVLYARGTAAAYAKKINMTYDSSILFADIADTIDGGKKPEADSILKCEADGGSLGTQIADLAAPAYLTKEYIDGHFQPDGIIIKIVSNIVSNKEL
;
A
#
# COMPACT_ATOMS: atom_id res chain seq x y z
N MET A 1 -23.16 45.08 73.39
CA MET A 1 -23.72 43.79 73.84
C MET A 1 -23.18 42.71 72.90
N LEU A 2 -22.70 41.53 73.27
CA LEU A 2 -22.18 40.92 74.50
C LEU A 2 -21.62 39.56 73.99
N PHE A 3 -20.36 39.23 74.31
CA PHE A 3 -19.74 37.89 74.53
C PHE A 3 -19.93 36.75 73.49
N SER A 4 -18.87 36.25 72.85
CA SER A 4 -17.85 35.28 73.34
C SER A 4 -18.34 33.82 73.38
N THR A 5 -17.68 32.92 72.65
CA THR A 5 -17.23 31.61 73.15
C THR A 5 -16.21 30.96 72.22
N VAL A 6 -15.27 30.28 72.87
CA VAL A 6 -14.03 29.62 72.43
C VAL A 6 -14.33 28.20 71.92
N PHE A 7 -13.29 27.52 71.38
CA PHE A 7 -13.02 26.06 71.30
C PHE A 7 -12.74 25.64 69.84
N LEU A 8 -11.75 24.82 69.48
CA LEU A 8 -10.71 24.09 70.21
C LEU A 8 -9.63 23.69 69.17
N LYS A 9 -8.40 23.51 69.64
CA LYS A 9 -7.21 23.07 68.90
C LYS A 9 -7.43 21.76 68.12
N TYR A 10 -7.00 21.71 66.87
CA TYR A 10 -6.44 20.48 66.27
C TYR A 10 -5.28 20.83 65.34
N ALA A 11 -4.08 20.51 65.80
CA ALA A 11 -2.91 20.40 64.94
C ALA A 11 -3.01 19.07 64.20
N ALA A 12 -3.21 19.12 62.88
CA ALA A 12 -3.11 17.96 62.02
C ALA A 12 -1.70 17.92 61.41
N VAL A 13 -0.82 17.16 62.05
CA VAL A 13 0.41 16.65 61.43
C VAL A 13 -0.01 15.59 60.42
N LEU A 14 0.21 15.84 59.13
CA LEU A 14 0.15 14.79 58.11
C LEU A 14 1.47 14.76 57.34
N LEU A 15 2.11 13.61 57.49
CA LEU A 15 3.39 13.21 56.94
C LEU A 15 3.39 13.32 55.41
N ALA A 16 4.32 14.12 54.87
CA ALA A 16 4.65 14.08 53.46
C ALA A 16 5.39 12.76 53.16
N THR A 17 4.66 11.71 52.85
CA THR A 17 5.22 10.50 52.22
C THR A 17 5.54 10.85 50.77
N ARG A 18 6.81 11.18 50.49
CA ARG A 18 7.32 11.20 49.13
C ARG A 18 7.32 9.77 48.61
N ALA A 19 6.26 9.37 47.91
CA ALA A 19 6.34 8.28 46.98
C ALA A 19 7.30 8.72 45.86
N ALA A 20 8.52 8.20 45.88
CA ALA A 20 9.40 8.31 44.73
C ALA A 20 8.77 7.49 43.60
N ALA A 21 8.04 8.16 42.71
CA ALA A 21 7.64 7.57 41.45
C ALA A 21 8.92 7.29 40.65
N LEU A 22 9.28 6.01 40.54
CA LEU A 22 10.34 5.59 39.63
C LEU A 22 9.89 5.94 38.20
N PRO A 23 10.65 6.73 37.44
CA PRO A 23 10.34 6.96 36.04
C PRO A 23 10.55 5.65 35.28
N THR A 24 9.45 5.00 34.89
CA THR A 24 9.44 3.84 33.98
C THR A 24 9.35 4.29 32.53
N THR A 25 10.04 5.38 32.18
CA THR A 25 10.21 5.77 30.78
C THR A 25 11.62 5.39 30.35
N VAL A 26 11.74 4.23 29.72
CA VAL A 26 12.91 3.91 28.89
C VAL A 26 12.88 4.89 27.71
N THR A 27 13.64 5.97 27.82
CA THR A 27 13.92 6.86 26.69
C THR A 27 14.76 6.07 25.69
N GLY A 28 14.24 5.83 24.49
CA GLY A 28 14.96 5.10 23.44
C GLY A 28 14.29 3.82 22.92
N PHE A 29 13.05 3.54 23.31
CA PHE A 29 12.22 2.57 22.60
C PHE A 29 10.91 3.23 22.19
N GLU A 30 10.96 4.05 21.13
CA GLU A 30 9.77 4.23 20.32
C GLU A 30 9.52 2.87 19.65
N PRO A 31 8.37 2.21 19.88
CA PRO A 31 7.95 1.20 18.93
C PRO A 31 7.78 1.95 17.60
N GLU A 32 8.73 1.79 16.69
CA GLU A 32 8.55 2.09 15.28
C GLU A 32 7.15 1.57 14.92
N PRO A 33 6.20 2.46 14.57
CA PRO A 33 4.88 1.99 14.19
C PRO A 33 5.13 1.08 13.00
N ARG A 34 4.87 -0.21 13.14
CA ARG A 34 4.85 -1.12 11.99
C ARG A 34 3.77 -0.61 11.05
N ARG A 35 4.10 0.33 10.17
CA ARG A 35 3.28 0.68 9.03
C ARG A 35 3.53 -0.37 7.95
N ILE A 36 3.29 -1.63 8.30
CA ILE A 36 3.12 -2.69 7.31
C ILE A 36 1.82 -2.31 6.61
N CYS A 37 1.88 -2.07 5.30
CA CYS A 37 0.82 -1.51 4.47
C CYS A 37 -0.49 -2.32 4.53
N PHE A 38 -1.21 -2.19 5.65
CA PHE A 38 -2.45 -2.89 5.97
C PHE A 38 -2.37 -4.41 5.73
N ASP A 39 -1.25 -5.03 6.11
CA ASP A 39 -0.95 -6.46 5.88
C ASP A 39 -0.97 -6.92 4.41
N GLU A 40 -0.99 -6.00 3.44
CA GLU A 40 -0.87 -6.33 2.03
C GLU A 40 0.53 -6.88 1.73
N THR A 41 0.60 -7.95 0.95
CA THR A 41 1.85 -8.64 0.61
C THR A 41 2.03 -8.74 -0.91
N PRO A 42 3.24 -9.02 -1.41
CA PRO A 42 3.45 -9.26 -2.83
C PRO A 42 2.79 -10.54 -3.38
N LYS A 43 2.25 -11.42 -2.53
CA LYS A 43 1.61 -12.66 -3.00
C LYS A 43 0.26 -12.38 -3.65
N LEU A 44 -0.14 -13.22 -4.60
CA LEU A 44 -1.47 -13.14 -5.20
C LEU A 44 -2.53 -13.29 -4.09
N HIS A 45 -3.37 -12.28 -3.96
CA HIS A 45 -4.53 -12.27 -3.07
C HIS A 45 -5.76 -11.93 -3.89
N CYS A 46 -6.64 -12.91 -4.08
CA CYS A 46 -7.96 -12.69 -4.67
C CYS A 46 -8.91 -12.25 -3.56
N TYR A 47 -9.78 -11.26 -3.82
CA TYR A 47 -10.67 -10.71 -2.80
C TYR A 47 -11.91 -11.59 -2.55
N ASN A 48 -11.69 -12.87 -2.22
CA ASN A 48 -12.72 -13.88 -1.98
C ASN A 48 -12.58 -14.64 -0.67
N GLY A 49 -11.66 -14.23 0.20
CA GLY A 49 -11.56 -14.73 1.56
C GLY A 49 -12.76 -14.34 2.41
N LYS A 50 -12.87 -14.97 3.58
CA LYS A 50 -13.99 -14.81 4.52
C LYS A 50 -14.31 -13.35 4.88
N ASN A 51 -13.29 -12.48 4.90
CA ASN A 51 -13.40 -11.07 5.26
C ASN A 51 -13.18 -10.14 4.07
N ASP A 52 -13.00 -10.68 2.86
CA ASP A 52 -12.83 -9.89 1.65
C ASP A 52 -14.18 -9.48 1.07
N ILE A 53 -14.16 -8.46 0.22
CA ILE A 53 -15.31 -8.01 -0.56
C ILE A 53 -14.97 -8.21 -2.04
N PRO A 54 -15.62 -9.15 -2.74
CA PRO A 54 -15.48 -9.31 -4.18
C PRO A 54 -15.79 -8.01 -4.93
N GLN A 55 -15.03 -7.71 -5.98
CA GLN A 55 -15.05 -6.42 -6.65
C GLN A 55 -16.05 -6.32 -7.82
N ASP A 56 -16.62 -7.45 -8.23
CA ASP A 56 -17.58 -7.56 -9.35
C ASP A 56 -17.02 -6.94 -10.65
N VAL A 57 -15.79 -7.32 -10.99
CA VAL A 57 -15.08 -6.82 -12.18
C VAL A 57 -15.27 -7.76 -13.37
N ALA A 58 -15.46 -7.21 -14.56
CA ALA A 58 -15.53 -7.99 -15.80
C ALA A 58 -14.13 -8.34 -16.31
N ALA A 59 -13.91 -9.61 -16.67
CA ALA A 59 -12.63 -10.09 -17.16
C ALA A 59 -12.17 -9.36 -18.43
N GLU A 60 -13.11 -8.90 -19.27
CA GLU A 60 -12.84 -8.13 -20.48
C GLU A 60 -12.28 -6.73 -20.18
N ASP A 61 -12.75 -6.10 -19.09
CA ASP A 61 -12.25 -4.81 -18.63
C ASP A 61 -10.85 -4.95 -18.06
N VAL A 62 -10.62 -5.97 -17.22
CA VAL A 62 -9.30 -6.30 -16.65
C VAL A 62 -8.27 -6.59 -17.75
N SER A 63 -8.62 -7.45 -18.71
CA SER A 63 -7.76 -7.81 -19.84
C SER A 63 -7.43 -6.60 -20.73
N PHE A 64 -8.39 -5.68 -20.89
CA PHE A 64 -8.14 -4.46 -21.63
C PHE A 64 -7.21 -3.52 -20.88
N ILE A 65 -7.38 -3.35 -19.56
CA ILE A 65 -6.48 -2.52 -18.77
C ILE A 65 -5.03 -3.00 -18.95
N ALA A 66 -4.78 -4.31 -18.85
CA ALA A 66 -3.46 -4.88 -19.10
C ALA A 66 -2.97 -4.58 -20.53
N SER A 67 -3.81 -4.80 -21.54
CA SER A 67 -3.50 -4.50 -22.94
C SER A 67 -3.15 -3.03 -23.18
N TYR A 68 -3.90 -2.11 -22.56
CA TYR A 68 -3.67 -0.67 -22.62
C TYR A 68 -2.33 -0.30 -21.98
N LEU A 69 -2.07 -0.74 -20.74
CA LEU A 69 -0.82 -0.44 -20.03
C LEU A 69 0.38 -0.98 -20.81
N ARG A 70 0.29 -2.18 -21.37
CA ARG A 70 1.33 -2.75 -22.22
C ARG A 70 1.57 -1.92 -23.48
N ALA A 71 0.51 -1.44 -24.13
CA ALA A 71 0.63 -0.57 -25.31
C ALA A 71 1.24 0.80 -24.95
N TYR A 72 0.82 1.39 -23.82
CA TYR A 72 1.36 2.63 -23.29
C TYR A 72 2.86 2.50 -22.97
N GLY A 73 3.26 1.38 -22.37
CA GLY A 73 4.66 1.01 -22.13
C GLY A 73 5.52 1.01 -23.39
N ARG A 74 4.97 0.55 -24.52
CA ARG A 74 5.67 0.45 -25.81
C ARG A 74 5.74 1.75 -26.61
N GLN A 75 5.18 2.84 -26.11
CA GLN A 75 5.29 4.16 -26.77
C GLN A 75 6.72 4.72 -26.74
N THR A 76 7.58 4.21 -25.87
CA THR A 76 9.01 4.53 -25.85
C THR A 76 9.82 3.32 -26.32
N ARG A 77 10.94 3.56 -27.01
CA ARG A 77 11.76 2.50 -27.62
C ARG A 77 12.26 1.46 -26.62
N ILE A 78 12.64 1.90 -25.42
CA ILE A 78 13.19 1.03 -24.37
C ILE A 78 12.15 0.57 -23.34
N GLY A 79 10.89 1.00 -23.48
CA GLY A 79 9.83 0.78 -22.50
C GLY A 79 9.66 1.97 -21.54
N ARG A 80 8.41 2.31 -21.23
CA ARG A 80 8.08 3.35 -20.25
C ARG A 80 8.06 2.76 -18.84
N LEU A 81 8.70 3.46 -17.92
CA LEU A 81 8.70 3.13 -16.50
C LEU A 81 7.59 3.89 -15.77
N PHE A 82 7.05 3.26 -14.75
CA PHE A 82 6.20 3.84 -13.74
C PHE A 82 6.98 3.90 -12.43
N THR A 83 7.19 5.11 -11.91
CA THR A 83 8.04 5.35 -10.75
C THR A 83 7.21 5.80 -9.57
N MET A 84 7.43 5.17 -8.42
CA MET A 84 6.82 5.51 -7.14
C MET A 84 7.92 5.71 -6.11
N LYS A 85 8.14 6.98 -5.72
CA LYS A 85 9.12 7.32 -4.69
C LYS A 85 8.56 7.05 -3.30
N ALA A 86 9.40 6.60 -2.38
CA ALA A 86 9.00 6.37 -1.00
C ALA A 86 8.53 7.67 -0.33
N ALA A 87 9.20 8.78 -0.62
CA ALA A 87 8.83 10.09 -0.09
C ALA A 87 7.46 10.59 -0.56
N ASP A 88 7.02 10.19 -1.76
CA ASP A 88 5.73 10.59 -2.33
C ASP A 88 4.58 9.67 -1.91
N ALA A 89 4.89 8.57 -1.22
CA ALA A 89 3.95 7.53 -0.81
C ALA A 89 3.85 7.36 0.71
N PRO A 90 3.76 8.44 1.53
CA PRO A 90 3.57 8.28 2.96
C PRO A 90 2.32 7.42 3.18
N ASP A 91 2.40 6.47 4.10
CA ASP A 91 1.30 5.55 4.42
C ASP A 91 0.85 4.66 3.25
N CYS A 92 1.82 4.22 2.45
CA CYS A 92 1.60 3.25 1.39
C CYS A 92 0.70 3.84 0.30
N GLY A 93 1.12 4.99 -0.23
CA GLY A 93 0.41 5.71 -1.28
C GLY A 93 -0.03 4.81 -2.44
N GLU A 94 -1.20 5.10 -2.97
CA GLU A 94 -1.87 4.35 -4.02
C GLU A 94 -2.27 5.30 -5.16
N TRP A 95 -1.98 4.91 -6.40
CA TRP A 95 -2.24 5.71 -7.61
C TRP A 95 -3.02 4.90 -8.63
N VAL A 96 -4.01 5.54 -9.26
CA VAL A 96 -4.69 4.99 -10.44
C VAL A 96 -3.69 4.86 -11.58
N LEU A 97 -3.61 3.67 -12.17
CA LEU A 97 -2.89 3.42 -13.42
C LEU A 97 -3.80 3.64 -14.62
N TYR A 98 -4.99 3.03 -14.58
CA TYR A 98 -6.00 3.12 -15.63
C TYR A 98 -7.33 2.55 -15.13
N ALA A 99 -8.45 3.05 -15.66
CA ALA A 99 -9.79 2.55 -15.33
C ALA A 99 -10.61 2.36 -16.61
N ARG A 100 -11.43 1.30 -16.63
CA ARG A 100 -12.33 0.99 -17.73
C ARG A 100 -13.53 0.20 -17.22
N GLY A 101 -14.72 0.64 -17.60
CA GLY A 101 -15.95 -0.09 -17.32
C GLY A 101 -16.06 -0.41 -15.83
N THR A 102 -16.13 -1.69 -15.51
CA THR A 102 -16.28 -2.25 -14.17
C THR A 102 -14.99 -2.27 -13.35
N ALA A 103 -13.82 -2.10 -13.96
CA ALA A 103 -12.52 -2.31 -13.30
C ALA A 103 -11.64 -1.05 -13.29
N ALA A 104 -10.85 -0.90 -12.23
CA ALA A 104 -9.75 0.06 -12.16
C ALA A 104 -8.49 -0.62 -11.63
N ALA A 105 -7.36 -0.34 -12.29
CA ALA A 105 -6.04 -0.76 -11.85
C ALA A 105 -5.36 0.34 -11.05
N TYR A 106 -4.84 -0.05 -9.89
CA TYR A 106 -4.06 0.81 -9.01
C TYR A 106 -2.69 0.21 -8.78
N ALA A 107 -1.69 1.06 -8.57
CA ALA A 107 -0.42 0.67 -8.02
C ALA A 107 -0.27 1.25 -6.62
N LYS A 108 0.09 0.39 -5.67
CA LYS A 108 0.29 0.77 -4.28
C LYS A 108 1.71 0.48 -3.85
N LYS A 109 2.34 1.44 -3.17
CA LYS A 109 3.69 1.25 -2.66
C LYS A 109 3.58 0.45 -1.37
N ILE A 110 4.33 -0.65 -1.28
CA ILE A 110 4.33 -1.51 -0.08
C ILE A 110 5.69 -1.57 0.62
N ASN A 111 6.76 -1.18 -0.08
CA ASN A 111 8.08 -1.03 0.52
C ASN A 111 8.51 0.44 0.50
N MET A 112 8.64 1.06 1.67
CA MET A 112 9.06 2.46 1.82
C MET A 112 10.58 2.64 1.95
N THR A 113 11.37 1.57 1.88
CA THR A 113 12.83 1.65 2.09
C THR A 113 13.61 2.10 0.86
N TYR A 114 12.98 2.09 -0.32
CA TYR A 114 13.59 2.50 -1.59
C TYR A 114 12.53 2.99 -2.57
N ASP A 115 12.98 3.67 -3.63
CA ASP A 115 12.12 4.10 -4.73
C ASP A 115 11.91 2.95 -5.72
N SER A 116 10.65 2.76 -6.13
CA SER A 116 10.27 1.70 -7.05
C SER A 116 10.13 2.27 -8.46
N SER A 117 10.63 1.58 -9.48
CA SER A 117 10.46 1.98 -10.88
C SER A 117 10.34 0.76 -11.78
N ILE A 118 9.16 0.55 -12.36
CA ILE A 118 8.79 -0.72 -13.01
C ILE A 118 8.22 -0.45 -14.39
N LEU A 119 8.51 -1.32 -15.35
CA LEU A 119 7.96 -1.22 -16.70
C LEU A 119 6.44 -1.40 -16.68
N PHE A 120 5.74 -0.56 -17.44
CA PHE A 120 4.31 -0.77 -17.68
C PHE A 120 3.99 -2.13 -18.32
N ALA A 121 4.94 -2.74 -19.04
CA ALA A 121 4.81 -4.09 -19.56
C ALA A 121 4.80 -5.15 -18.45
N ASP A 122 5.67 -5.02 -17.45
CA ASP A 122 5.71 -5.92 -16.28
C ASP A 122 4.42 -5.75 -15.42
N ILE A 123 3.94 -4.51 -15.26
CA ILE A 123 2.64 -4.23 -14.63
C ILE A 123 1.51 -4.91 -15.39
N ALA A 124 1.49 -4.83 -16.73
CA ALA A 124 0.48 -5.49 -17.54
C ALA A 124 0.53 -7.01 -17.41
N ASP A 125 1.74 -7.60 -17.46
CA ASP A 125 1.94 -9.04 -17.30
C ASP A 125 1.55 -9.51 -15.88
N THR A 126 1.69 -8.66 -14.86
CA THR A 126 1.18 -8.91 -13.51
C THR A 126 -0.36 -9.02 -13.49
N ILE A 127 -1.04 -8.24 -14.32
CA ILE A 127 -2.52 -8.24 -14.37
C ILE A 127 -3.03 -9.47 -15.12
N ASP A 128 -2.52 -9.77 -16.31
CA ASP A 128 -3.10 -10.80 -17.20
C ASP A 128 -2.24 -12.08 -17.35
N GLY A 129 -1.04 -12.14 -16.77
CA GLY A 129 -0.09 -13.26 -16.88
C GLY A 129 0.80 -13.19 -18.13
N GLY A 130 0.63 -12.15 -18.95
CA GLY A 130 1.41 -11.92 -20.17
C GLY A 130 1.39 -13.12 -21.12
N LYS A 131 2.57 -13.54 -21.56
CA LYS A 131 2.74 -14.67 -22.50
C LYS A 131 2.87 -16.03 -21.80
N LYS A 132 2.71 -16.09 -20.47
CA LYS A 132 2.94 -17.29 -19.64
C LYS A 132 1.62 -17.70 -18.96
N PRO A 133 0.82 -18.59 -19.57
CA PRO A 133 -0.47 -19.01 -18.99
C PRO A 133 -0.36 -19.56 -17.55
N GLU A 134 0.78 -20.14 -17.22
CA GLU A 134 1.09 -20.70 -15.90
C GLU A 134 1.42 -19.64 -14.84
N ALA A 135 1.83 -18.42 -15.22
CA ALA A 135 2.22 -17.37 -14.28
C ALA A 135 1.03 -16.90 -13.44
N ASP A 136 1.24 -16.65 -12.15
CA ASP A 136 0.20 -16.01 -11.32
C ASP A 136 -0.18 -14.66 -11.93
N SER A 137 -1.47 -14.35 -11.94
CA SER A 137 -1.97 -13.09 -12.47
C SER A 137 -3.28 -12.70 -11.79
N ILE A 138 -3.55 -11.40 -11.71
CA ILE A 138 -4.78 -10.92 -11.05
C ILE A 138 -6.02 -11.36 -11.83
N LEU A 139 -5.92 -11.53 -13.15
CA LEU A 139 -7.00 -12.04 -14.00
C LEU A 139 -7.48 -13.44 -13.59
N LYS A 140 -6.63 -14.25 -12.94
CA LYS A 140 -7.02 -15.56 -12.37
C LYS A 140 -7.95 -15.45 -11.17
N CYS A 141 -8.10 -14.27 -10.58
CA CYS A 141 -9.09 -13.99 -9.55
C CYS A 141 -10.48 -13.70 -10.12
N GLU A 142 -10.66 -13.72 -11.45
CA GLU A 142 -11.94 -13.53 -12.13
C GLU A 142 -12.66 -12.26 -11.63
N ALA A 143 -13.95 -12.37 -11.30
CA ALA A 143 -14.78 -11.24 -10.87
C ALA A 143 -14.45 -10.73 -9.46
N ASP A 144 -13.71 -11.49 -8.66
CA ASP A 144 -13.34 -11.07 -7.30
C ASP A 144 -12.39 -9.87 -7.33
N GLY A 145 -11.61 -9.72 -8.41
CA GLY A 145 -10.46 -8.83 -8.41
C GLY A 145 -9.39 -9.30 -7.41
N GLY A 146 -8.33 -8.52 -7.25
CA GLY A 146 -7.26 -8.93 -6.37
C GLY A 146 -6.06 -8.01 -6.38
N SER A 147 -5.03 -8.42 -5.65
CA SER A 147 -3.73 -7.76 -5.61
C SER A 147 -2.59 -8.74 -5.84
N LEU A 148 -1.52 -8.26 -6.50
CA LEU A 148 -0.31 -9.04 -6.76
C LEU A 148 0.90 -8.11 -6.83
N GLY A 149 2.01 -8.50 -6.22
CA GLY A 149 3.29 -7.83 -6.39
C GLY A 149 3.72 -7.86 -7.85
N THR A 150 4.32 -6.78 -8.35
CA THR A 150 4.74 -6.73 -9.75
C THR A 150 5.70 -7.86 -10.09
N GLN A 151 5.37 -8.59 -11.16
CA GLN A 151 6.21 -9.65 -11.70
C GLN A 151 7.14 -9.07 -12.75
N ILE A 152 8.44 -9.21 -12.53
CA ILE A 152 9.45 -8.74 -13.47
C ILE A 152 9.82 -9.86 -14.42
N ALA A 153 9.48 -9.69 -15.70
CA ALA A 153 9.73 -10.71 -16.71
C ALA A 153 11.21 -10.80 -17.10
N ASP A 154 11.90 -9.65 -17.15
CA ASP A 154 13.31 -9.53 -17.57
C ASP A 154 14.04 -8.38 -16.84
N LEU A 155 14.89 -8.71 -15.88
CA LEU A 155 15.74 -7.74 -15.17
C LEU A 155 16.84 -7.13 -16.07
N ALA A 156 17.14 -7.74 -17.22
CA ALA A 156 18.09 -7.22 -18.20
C ALA A 156 17.43 -6.32 -19.25
N ALA A 157 16.13 -6.01 -19.10
CA ALA A 157 15.43 -5.11 -20.01
C ALA A 157 16.16 -3.73 -20.07
N PRO A 158 16.36 -3.14 -21.26
CA PRO A 158 17.15 -1.92 -21.42
C PRO A 158 16.73 -0.74 -20.54
N ALA A 159 15.44 -0.63 -20.18
CA ALA A 159 14.96 0.43 -19.28
C ALA A 159 15.60 0.37 -17.88
N TYR A 160 15.84 -0.83 -17.35
CA TYR A 160 16.45 -1.05 -16.04
C TYR A 160 17.98 -0.87 -16.04
N LEU A 161 18.58 -0.74 -17.21
CA LEU A 161 20.04 -0.60 -17.38
C LEU A 161 20.46 0.83 -17.76
N THR A 162 19.51 1.76 -17.82
CA THR A 162 19.83 3.17 -18.10
C THR A 162 20.64 3.78 -16.96
N LYS A 163 21.47 4.77 -17.29
CA LYS A 163 22.26 5.49 -16.28
C LYS A 163 21.34 6.13 -15.25
N GLU A 164 20.23 6.72 -15.70
CA GLU A 164 19.24 7.35 -14.86
C GLU A 164 18.60 6.35 -13.88
N TYR A 165 18.36 5.11 -14.33
CA TYR A 165 17.80 4.07 -13.47
C TYR A 165 18.78 3.66 -12.37
N ILE A 166 20.04 3.42 -12.75
CA ILE A 166 21.10 2.94 -11.86
C ILE A 166 21.51 4.03 -10.87
N ASP A 167 21.77 5.24 -11.35
CA ASP A 167 22.16 6.39 -10.52
C ASP A 167 21.02 6.80 -9.57
N GLY A 168 19.75 6.60 -9.99
CA GLY A 168 18.57 6.82 -9.18
C GLY A 168 18.32 5.74 -8.11
N HIS A 169 19.11 4.66 -8.10
CA HIS A 169 18.97 3.53 -7.18
C HIS A 169 17.58 2.89 -7.14
N PHE A 170 16.85 2.96 -8.27
CA PHE A 170 15.49 2.42 -8.34
C PHE A 170 15.50 0.89 -8.27
N GLN A 171 14.46 0.33 -7.65
CA GLN A 171 14.23 -1.11 -7.61
C GLN A 171 13.00 -1.49 -8.45
N PRO A 172 13.05 -2.59 -9.21
CA PRO A 172 11.91 -3.07 -9.98
C PRO A 172 10.99 -3.93 -9.08
N ASP A 173 10.71 -3.48 -7.86
CA ASP A 173 9.88 -4.17 -6.88
C ASP A 173 9.26 -3.18 -5.88
N GLY A 174 8.66 -3.69 -4.78
CA GLY A 174 8.17 -2.84 -3.69
C GLY A 174 6.83 -2.16 -3.95
N ILE A 175 6.15 -2.53 -5.04
CA ILE A 175 4.75 -2.15 -5.31
C ILE A 175 3.89 -3.39 -5.53
N ILE A 176 2.61 -3.26 -5.22
CA ILE A 176 1.57 -4.20 -5.65
C ILE A 176 0.65 -3.53 -6.65
N ILE A 177 0.11 -4.33 -7.56
CA ILE A 177 -0.96 -3.94 -8.47
C ILE A 177 -2.27 -4.46 -7.91
N LYS A 178 -3.32 -3.65 -7.98
CA LYS A 178 -4.66 -3.98 -7.50
C LYS A 178 -5.66 -3.80 -8.63
N ILE A 179 -6.59 -4.74 -8.74
CA ILE A 179 -7.78 -4.62 -9.60
C ILE A 179 -9.00 -4.54 -8.68
N VAL A 180 -9.68 -3.41 -8.72
CA VAL A 180 -10.83 -3.10 -7.88
C VAL A 180 -12.01 -2.60 -8.71
N SER A 181 -13.17 -2.56 -8.08
CA SER A 181 -14.40 -2.06 -8.67
C SER A 181 -14.27 -0.59 -9.08
N ASN A 182 -14.71 -0.26 -10.29
CA ASN A 182 -14.81 1.10 -10.81
C ASN A 182 -16.26 1.57 -10.99
N ILE A 183 -17.23 0.75 -10.54
CA ILE A 183 -18.62 1.17 -10.49
C ILE A 183 -18.87 1.94 -9.19
N VAL A 184 -19.50 3.11 -9.31
CA VAL A 184 -20.06 3.78 -8.14
C VAL A 184 -21.25 2.95 -7.67
N SER A 185 -21.15 2.31 -6.51
CA SER A 185 -22.28 1.56 -5.97
C SER A 185 -23.40 2.55 -5.63
N ASN A 186 -24.42 2.65 -6.49
CA ASN A 186 -25.72 3.22 -6.11
C ASN A 186 -26.45 2.20 -5.21
N LYS A 187 -25.86 1.86 -4.06
CA LYS A 187 -26.42 0.86 -3.15
C LYS A 187 -27.45 1.44 -2.16
N GLU A 188 -27.87 2.70 -2.34
CA GLU A 188 -28.99 3.30 -1.61
C GLU A 188 -29.82 4.20 -2.54
N LEU A 189 -30.86 3.62 -3.15
CA LEU A 189 -32.11 4.30 -3.56
C LEU A 189 -33.27 3.32 -3.41
#